data_AF-A0A820ZZP6-F1
#
_entry.id   AF-A0A820ZZP6-F1
#
_cell.length_a   1.000
_cell.length_b   1.000
_cell.length_c   1.000
_cell.angle_alpha   90.00
_cell.angle_beta   90.00
_cell.angle_gamma   90.00
#
_symmetry.space_group_name_H-M   'P 1'
#
loop_
_entity.id
_entity.type
_entity.pdbx_description
1 polymer ?
#
loop_
_entity_poly.entity_id
_entity_poly.type
_entity_poly.pdbx_seq_one_letter_code
_entity_poly.pdbx_strand_id
1 'polypeptide(L)'
;MDADEIKNRAILIQKFLDDFNDRHPFVTILLLDCCRVYHLRNPKLNVALARAKKINNSQSTGLKQMDGKAGTLIAFACAPGTIAQDGMNEQNGLFTKYLLEHIATPNKDIRMIMAAVTRGVMTESKLN
;
A
#
# COMPACT_ATOMS: atom_id res chain seq x y z
N MET A 1 -12.92 4.46 -14.22
CA MET A 1 -13.06 5.44 -13.14
C MET A 1 -12.84 6.83 -13.68
N ASP A 2 -13.94 7.56 -13.82
CA ASP A 2 -13.90 9.01 -13.98
C ASP A 2 -13.68 9.69 -12.60
N ALA A 3 -13.55 11.02 -12.60
CA ALA A 3 -13.24 11.78 -11.39
C ALA A 3 -14.38 11.77 -10.36
N ASP A 4 -15.63 11.64 -10.80
CA ASP A 4 -16.80 11.65 -9.93
C ASP A 4 -17.02 10.27 -9.29
N GLU A 5 -16.70 9.20 -10.01
CA GLU A 5 -16.66 7.84 -9.50
C GLU A 5 -15.57 7.68 -8.43
N ILE A 6 -14.40 8.29 -8.60
CA ILE A 6 -13.33 8.28 -7.57
C ILE A 6 -13.79 8.97 -6.28
N LYS A 7 -14.47 10.12 -6.37
CA LYS A 7 -14.98 10.82 -5.18
C LYS A 7 -15.98 9.99 -4.37
N ASN A 8 -16.80 9.19 -5.06
CA ASN A 8 -17.87 8.42 -4.43
C ASN A 8 -17.49 6.99 -4.05
N ARG A 9 -16.42 6.44 -4.65
CA ARG A 9 -16.04 5.02 -4.49
C ARG A 9 -14.62 4.80 -3.98
N ALA A 10 -13.86 5.87 -3.72
CA ALA A 10 -12.53 5.77 -3.13
C ALA A 10 -12.47 6.47 -1.78
N ILE A 11 -11.62 5.95 -0.90
CA ILE A 11 -11.31 6.56 0.39
C ILE A 11 -9.97 7.28 0.27
N LEU A 12 -9.95 8.55 0.66
CA LEU A 12 -8.69 9.29 0.79
C LEU A 12 -8.03 8.92 2.12
N ILE A 13 -7.06 8.01 2.06
CA ILE A 13 -6.37 7.49 3.26
C ILE A 13 -5.72 8.60 4.09
N GLN A 14 -5.18 9.66 3.47
CA GLN A 14 -4.61 10.78 4.23
C GLN A 14 -5.65 11.46 5.13
N LYS A 15 -6.86 11.72 4.62
CA LYS A 15 -7.94 12.31 5.42
C LYS A 15 -8.30 11.41 6.59
N PHE A 16 -8.38 10.10 6.33
CA PHE A 16 -8.62 9.12 7.38
C PHE A 16 -7.51 9.15 8.46
N LEU A 17 -6.24 9.19 8.04
CA LEU A 17 -5.11 9.29 8.97
C LEU A 17 -5.16 10.58 9.78
N ASP A 18 -5.50 11.72 9.18
CA ASP A 18 -5.62 13.00 9.86
C ASP A 18 -6.72 12.93 10.94
N ASP A 19 -7.92 12.47 10.58
CA ASP A 19 -9.06 12.31 11.49
C ASP A 19 -8.77 11.32 12.64
N PHE A 20 -7.91 10.31 12.39
CA PHE A 20 -7.49 9.34 13.39
C PHE A 20 -6.41 9.91 14.32
N ASN A 21 -5.43 10.60 13.75
CA ASN A 21 -4.33 11.24 14.47
C ASN A 21 -4.81 12.34 15.42
N ASP A 22 -5.93 13.00 15.12
CA ASP A 22 -6.55 14.01 15.99
C ASP A 22 -7.21 13.41 17.23
N ARG A 23 -7.43 12.08 17.26
CA ARG A 23 -7.87 11.35 18.45
C ARG A 23 -6.72 10.95 19.37
N HIS A 24 -5.49 11.34 19.02
CA HIS A 24 -4.26 11.05 19.77
C HIS A 24 -4.07 9.56 20.13
N PRO A 25 -4.16 8.63 19.17
CA PRO A 25 -3.85 7.23 19.42
C PRO A 25 -2.37 7.08 19.80
N PHE A 26 -2.09 6.20 20.76
CA PHE A 26 -0.71 5.89 21.15
C PHE A 26 0.08 5.22 19.99
N VAL A 27 -0.58 4.35 19.23
CA VAL A 27 -0.03 3.68 18.05
C VAL A 27 -1.11 3.58 16.98
N THR A 28 -0.74 3.85 15.73
CA THR A 28 -1.61 3.63 14.55
C THR A 28 -0.93 2.64 13.61
N ILE A 29 -1.59 1.52 13.33
CA ILE A 29 -1.12 0.53 12.34
C ILE A 29 -2.14 0.46 11.21
N LEU A 30 -1.71 0.79 10.00
CA LEU A 30 -2.52 0.68 8.80
C LEU A 30 -1.90 -0.37 7.87
N LEU A 31 -2.63 -1.47 7.64
CA LEU A 31 -2.25 -2.54 6.73
C LEU A 31 -3.09 -2.41 5.46
N LEU A 32 -2.45 -2.15 4.33
CA LEU A 32 -3.11 -1.98 3.03
C LEU A 32 -2.80 -3.18 2.14
N ASP A 33 -3.71 -4.16 2.15
CA ASP A 33 -3.69 -5.30 1.22
C ASP A 33 -4.49 -4.97 -0.04
N CYS A 34 -3.86 -4.19 -0.92
CA CYS A 34 -4.43 -3.83 -2.20
C CYS A 34 -3.35 -3.67 -3.27
N CYS A 35 -3.72 -3.95 -4.51
CA CYS A 35 -2.87 -3.70 -5.66
C CYS A 35 -2.55 -2.20 -5.77
N ARG A 36 -1.29 -1.86 -6.03
CA ARG A 36 -0.86 -0.46 -6.22
C ARG A 36 -0.75 -0.09 -7.71
N VAL A 37 -1.62 -0.66 -8.53
CA VAL A 37 -1.69 -0.41 -9.98
C VAL A 37 -2.53 0.84 -10.26
N TYR A 38 -1.97 1.75 -11.03
CA TYR A 38 -2.61 3.02 -11.35
C TYR A 38 -3.53 2.86 -12.57
N HIS A 39 -4.84 2.78 -12.35
CA HIS A 39 -5.85 2.77 -13.42
C HIS A 39 -6.50 4.15 -13.61
N LEU A 40 -5.71 5.21 -13.75
CA LEU A 40 -6.25 6.51 -14.15
C LEU A 40 -6.41 6.55 -15.67
N ARG A 41 -7.56 6.07 -16.18
CA ARG A 41 -7.97 6.32 -17.57
C ARG A 41 -8.46 7.76 -17.69
N ASN A 42 -7.55 8.72 -17.85
CA ASN A 42 -7.91 10.08 -18.22
C ASN A 42 -7.00 10.59 -19.36
N PRO A 43 -7.47 10.67 -20.62
CA PRO A 43 -6.64 10.98 -21.78
C PRO A 43 -5.99 12.37 -21.71
N LYS A 44 -6.61 13.33 -21.00
CA LYS A 44 -6.02 14.67 -20.77
C LYS A 44 -4.87 14.65 -19.77
N LEU A 45 -4.89 13.71 -18.82
CA LEU A 45 -3.83 13.51 -17.83
C LEU A 45 -2.64 12.77 -18.44
N ASN A 46 -2.86 11.90 -19.43
CA ASN A 46 -1.79 11.17 -20.14
C ASN A 46 -0.82 12.10 -20.87
N VAL A 47 -1.28 13.23 -21.40
CA VAL A 47 -0.39 14.22 -22.06
C VAL A 47 0.41 15.02 -21.04
N ALA A 48 -0.17 15.35 -19.89
CA ALA A 48 0.53 16.03 -18.79
C ALA A 48 1.55 15.09 -18.10
N LEU A 49 1.19 13.83 -17.85
CA LEU A 49 2.08 12.81 -17.30
C LEU A 49 3.19 12.41 -18.28
N ALA A 50 2.90 12.30 -19.58
CA ALA A 50 3.93 12.05 -20.60
C ALA A 50 4.94 13.22 -20.72
N ARG A 51 4.49 14.47 -20.53
CA ARG A 51 5.38 15.64 -20.45
C ARG A 51 6.17 15.69 -19.14
N ALA A 52 5.56 15.34 -18.00
CA ALA A 52 6.24 15.26 -16.71
C ALA A 52 7.32 14.15 -16.65
N LYS A 53 7.10 13.04 -17.36
CA LYS A 53 8.07 11.93 -17.49
C LYS A 53 9.37 12.34 -18.21
N LYS A 54 9.33 13.41 -19.03
CA LYS A 54 10.52 13.93 -19.74
C LYS A 54 11.32 14.95 -18.91
N ILE A 55 10.75 15.48 -17.83
CA ILE A 55 11.38 16.57 -17.05
C ILE A 55 11.93 16.06 -15.71
N ASN A 56 11.36 15.02 -15.10
CA ASN A 56 11.73 14.62 -13.73
C ASN A 56 12.04 13.12 -13.61
N ASN A 57 13.31 12.75 -13.75
CA ASN A 57 13.79 11.38 -13.57
C ASN A 57 13.90 10.94 -12.09
N SER A 58 13.04 11.45 -11.20
CA SER A 58 13.17 11.22 -9.74
C SER A 58 11.93 11.51 -8.87
N GLN A 59 10.75 11.81 -9.42
CA GLN A 59 9.52 11.89 -8.63
C GLN A 59 8.57 10.75 -8.97
N SER A 60 8.35 9.88 -7.99
CA SER A 60 7.42 8.77 -8.05
C SER A 60 6.03 9.26 -8.45
N THR A 61 5.62 8.98 -9.69
CA THR A 61 4.22 9.01 -10.07
C THR A 61 3.54 7.84 -9.39
N GLY A 62 3.22 8.02 -8.12
CA GLY A 62 2.50 7.08 -7.30
C GLY A 62 1.66 7.78 -6.23
N LEU A 63 0.96 6.99 -5.41
CA LEU A 63 0.27 7.49 -4.21
C LEU A 63 1.16 8.53 -3.53
N LYS A 64 0.65 9.77 -3.36
CA LYS A 64 1.33 10.82 -2.59
C LYS A 64 1.85 10.19 -1.31
N GLN A 65 3.12 10.45 -0.98
CA GLN A 65 3.71 9.97 0.26
C GLN A 65 2.74 10.27 1.41
N MET A 66 2.29 9.21 2.09
CA MET A 66 1.38 9.36 3.22
C MET A 66 2.19 9.83 4.41
N ASP A 67 1.69 10.89 5.05
CA ASP A 67 2.33 11.49 6.20
C ASP A 67 1.59 11.02 7.46
N GLY A 68 2.27 10.22 8.27
CA GLY A 68 1.79 9.77 9.57
C GLY A 68 2.49 10.56 10.67
N LYS A 69 1.79 10.83 11.79
CA LYS A 69 2.45 11.37 12.99
C LYS A 69 3.39 10.29 13.58
N ALA A 70 4.27 10.71 14.50
CA ALA A 70 5.13 9.77 15.23
C ALA A 70 4.27 8.68 15.90
N GLY A 71 4.65 7.41 15.74
CA GLY A 71 3.86 6.26 16.21
C GLY A 71 2.92 5.63 15.16
N THR A 72 2.92 6.13 13.93
CA THR A 72 2.22 5.51 12.80
C THR A 72 3.10 4.52 12.03
N LEU A 73 2.59 3.31 11.79
CA LEU A 73 3.14 2.33 10.86
C LEU A 73 2.15 2.13 9.71
N ILE A 74 2.61 2.30 8.47
CA ILE A 74 1.84 1.99 7.27
C ILE A 74 2.57 0.87 6.51
N ALA A 75 1.92 -0.28 6.36
CA ALA A 75 2.44 -1.41 5.61
C ALA A 75 1.60 -1.64 4.34
N PHE A 76 2.28 -1.85 3.22
CA PHE A 76 1.65 -2.18 1.95
C PHE A 76 1.96 -3.63 1.59
N ALA A 77 0.96 -4.36 1.09
CA ALA A 77 1.15 -5.72 0.60
C ALA A 77 2.08 -5.82 -0.62
N CYS A 78 2.26 -4.71 -1.34
CA CYS A 78 3.03 -4.66 -2.56
C CYS A 78 3.90 -3.41 -2.71
N ALA A 79 4.95 -3.58 -3.50
CA ALA A 79 5.77 -2.47 -3.98
C ALA A 79 4.90 -1.47 -4.76
N PRO A 80 5.31 -0.19 -4.83
CA PRO A 80 4.61 0.80 -5.66
C PRO A 80 4.52 0.32 -7.12
N GLY A 81 3.31 0.35 -7.70
CA GLY A 81 3.11 -0.02 -9.10
C GLY A 81 3.00 -1.52 -9.39
N THR A 82 3.06 -2.39 -8.38
CA THR A 82 2.93 -3.85 -8.56
C THR A 82 1.55 -4.36 -8.12
N ILE A 83 1.20 -5.53 -8.64
CA ILE A 83 -0.02 -6.27 -8.30
C ILE A 83 0.26 -7.12 -7.06
N ALA A 84 -0.67 -7.12 -6.11
CA ALA A 84 -0.68 -8.10 -5.02
C ALA A 84 -1.01 -9.46 -5.61
N GLN A 85 -0.07 -10.39 -5.50
CA GLN A 85 -0.23 -11.72 -6.06
C GLN A 85 -1.17 -12.53 -5.17
N ASP A 86 -2.30 -12.91 -5.74
CA ASP A 86 -3.21 -13.87 -5.12
C ASP A 86 -2.64 -15.27 -5.33
N GLY A 87 -2.55 -16.07 -4.27
CA GLY A 87 -2.13 -17.47 -4.38
C GLY A 87 -3.16 -18.24 -5.19
N MET A 88 -2.75 -18.92 -6.26
CA MET A 88 -3.68 -19.63 -7.16
C MET A 88 -4.49 -20.74 -6.49
N ASN A 89 -4.14 -21.15 -5.26
CA ASN A 89 -4.82 -22.20 -4.50
C ASN A 89 -4.93 -21.90 -3.00
N GLU A 90 -4.86 -20.63 -2.58
CA GLU A 90 -4.97 -20.26 -1.16
C GLU A 90 -6.17 -19.36 -0.89
N GLN A 91 -6.73 -19.48 0.32
CA GLN A 91 -7.87 -18.67 0.76
C GLN A 91 -7.51 -17.18 0.94
N ASN A 92 -6.22 -16.88 1.11
CA ASN A 92 -5.69 -15.54 1.35
C ASN A 92 -4.67 -15.15 0.26
N GLY A 93 -4.59 -13.86 -0.04
CA GLY A 93 -3.49 -13.31 -0.83
C GLY A 93 -2.14 -13.49 -0.12
N LEU A 94 -1.04 -13.43 -0.89
CA LEU A 94 0.30 -13.79 -0.41
C LEU A 94 0.76 -12.96 0.80
N PHE A 95 0.43 -11.66 0.83
CA PHE A 95 0.70 -10.81 1.99
C PHE A 95 -0.03 -11.29 3.24
N THR A 96 -1.35 -11.52 3.12
CA THR A 96 -2.19 -11.95 4.24
C THR A 96 -1.78 -13.34 4.76
N LYS A 97 -1.38 -14.27 3.87
CA LYS A 97 -0.80 -15.57 4.25
C LYS A 97 0.35 -15.40 5.24
N TYR A 98 1.42 -14.71 4.83
CA TYR A 98 2.60 -14.52 5.68
C TYR A 98 2.33 -13.61 6.88
N LEU A 99 1.38 -12.68 6.78
CA LEU A 99 0.95 -11.87 7.91
C LEU A 99 0.38 -12.77 9.02
N LEU A 100 -0.53 -13.68 8.70
CA LEU A 100 -1.15 -14.59 9.67
C LEU A 100 -0.11 -15.53 10.32
N GLU A 101 0.89 -15.98 9.57
CA GLU A 101 1.99 -16.80 10.10
C GLU A 101 2.83 -16.08 11.16
N HIS A 102 2.98 -14.76 11.06
CA HIS A 102 3.90 -14.00 11.92
C HIS A 102 3.21 -13.12 12.95
N ILE A 103 2.00 -12.61 12.70
CA ILE A 103 1.34 -11.62 13.57
C ILE A 103 0.98 -12.16 14.95
N ALA A 104 0.71 -13.46 15.05
CA ALA A 104 0.40 -14.13 16.31
C ALA A 104 1.65 -14.41 17.17
N THR A 105 2.87 -14.08 16.70
CA THR A 105 4.10 -14.34 17.46
C THR A 105 4.16 -13.42 18.68
N PRO A 106 4.12 -13.95 19.91
CA PRO A 106 4.18 -13.12 21.11
C PRO A 106 5.53 -12.41 21.24
N ASN A 107 5.53 -11.26 21.91
CA ASN A 107 6.73 -10.49 22.27
C ASN A 107 7.65 -10.11 21.09
N LYS A 108 7.09 -9.93 19.88
CA LYS A 108 7.85 -9.54 18.70
C LYS A 108 7.51 -8.12 18.26
N ASP A 109 8.55 -7.34 17.97
CA ASP A 109 8.39 -5.99 17.42
C ASP A 109 7.67 -6.05 16.07
N ILE A 110 6.68 -5.18 15.86
CA ILE A 110 5.87 -5.17 14.64
C ILE A 110 6.71 -4.96 13.37
N ARG A 111 7.84 -4.23 13.44
CA ARG A 111 8.76 -4.07 12.32
C ARG A 111 9.46 -5.38 12.00
N MET A 112 9.79 -6.18 13.02
CA MET A 112 10.37 -7.51 12.83
C MET A 112 9.36 -8.51 12.26
N ILE A 113 8.09 -8.40 12.65
CA ILE A 113 6.98 -9.14 12.03
C ILE A 113 6.88 -8.76 10.54
N MET A 114 6.77 -7.46 10.23
CA MET A 114 6.63 -6.99 8.84
C MET A 114 7.85 -7.34 7.98
N ALA A 115 9.07 -7.28 8.52
CA ALA A 115 10.26 -7.72 7.82
C ALA A 115 10.23 -9.22 7.49
N ALA A 116 9.65 -10.05 8.36
CA ALA A 116 9.45 -11.47 8.09
C ALA A 116 8.38 -11.69 7.01
N VAL A 117 7.25 -10.97 7.09
CA VAL A 117 6.21 -10.98 6.05
C VAL A 117 6.79 -10.62 4.69
N THR A 118 7.56 -9.52 4.59
CA THR A 118 8.21 -9.11 3.34
C THR A 118 9.15 -10.18 2.80
N ARG A 119 9.93 -10.86 3.66
CA ARG A 119 10.82 -11.94 3.23
C ARG A 119 10.04 -13.13 2.68
N GLY A 120 8.96 -13.53 3.33
CA GLY A 120 8.08 -14.61 2.87
C GLY A 120 7.49 -14.31 1.49
N VAL A 121 6.82 -13.15 1.38
CA VAL A 121 6.23 -12.68 0.12
C VAL A 121 7.27 -12.63 -1.01
N MET A 122 8.46 -12.04 -0.76
CA MET A 122 9.52 -11.92 -1.76
C MET A 122 10.12 -13.26 -2.18
N THR A 123 10.11 -14.26 -1.31
CA THR A 123 10.66 -15.59 -1.61
C THR A 123 9.68 -16.35 -2.49
N GLU A 124 8.39 -16.35 -2.13
CA GLU A 124 7.37 -17.08 -2.85
C GLU A 124 6.96 -16.41 -4.17
N SER A 125 6.93 -15.06 -4.22
CA SER A 125 6.61 -14.34 -5.45
C SER A 125 7.68 -14.46 -6.54
N LYS A 126 8.90 -14.91 -6.20
CA LYS A 126 9.98 -15.19 -7.17
C LYS A 126 9.96 -16.62 -7.70
N LEU A 127 9.22 -17.51 -7.04
CA LEU A 127 9.09 -18.92 -7.43
C LEU A 127 7.96 -19.14 -8.44
N ASN A 128 7.15 -18.10 -8.67
CA ASN A 128 6.04 -18.05 -9.63
C ASN A 128 6.37 -17.12 -10.79
#